data_AF-A0A2E7UZF8-F1
#
_entry.id   AF-A0A2E7UZF8-F1
#
_cell.length_a   1.000
_cell.length_b   1.000
_cell.length_c   1.000
_cell.angle_alpha   90.00
_cell.angle_beta   90.00
_cell.angle_gamma   90.00
#
_symmetry.space_group_name_H-M   'P 1'
#
loop_
_entity.id
_entity.type
_entity.pdbx_description
1 polymer ?
#
loop_
_entity_poly.entity_id
_entity_poly.type
_entity_poly.pdbx_seq_one_letter_code
_entity_poly.pdbx_strand_id
1 'polypeptide(L)'
;MLDDYAIRRTLDWSCDGWCKLLKVVQEEGPSLEDLSFVTESEYDWDGNTQYQGNPDTRYTVYNDMGYVVEFHDEGDGYVRDEVTTYDCDAVWCRQTSYETVLETSEGTTTETTNYEWSGNEVTWETGSATYNEYGYPLVERTQLSSGGESVVTRTYDDCL
;
A
#
# COMPACT_ATOMS: atom_id res chain seq x y z
N MET A 1 -18.94 -19.14 -19.89
CA MET A 1 -19.62 -18.82 -18.61
C MET A 1 -18.50 -18.51 -17.65
N LEU A 2 -18.44 -17.28 -17.14
CA LEU A 2 -17.62 -17.00 -15.97
C LEU A 2 -18.43 -17.57 -14.80
N ASP A 3 -17.91 -18.60 -14.15
CA ASP A 3 -18.54 -19.08 -12.92
C ASP A 3 -18.46 -17.94 -11.90
N ASP A 4 -19.59 -17.54 -11.34
CA ASP A 4 -19.62 -16.53 -10.30
C ASP A 4 -18.78 -17.05 -9.12
N TYR A 5 -17.75 -16.30 -8.76
CA TYR A 5 -16.82 -16.62 -7.68
C TYR A 5 -16.92 -15.53 -6.62
N ALA A 6 -17.25 -15.92 -5.40
CA ALA A 6 -17.35 -15.01 -4.27
C ALA A 6 -16.11 -15.13 -3.40
N ILE A 7 -15.58 -13.97 -2.98
CA ILE A 7 -14.47 -13.84 -2.04
C ILE A 7 -14.95 -12.95 -0.90
N ARG A 8 -14.80 -13.41 0.35
CA ARG A 8 -14.97 -12.60 1.56
C ARG A 8 -13.63 -12.47 2.26
N ARG A 9 -13.31 -11.25 2.67
CA ARG A 9 -12.19 -10.97 3.57
C ARG A 9 -12.72 -10.32 4.83
N THR A 10 -12.41 -10.91 5.97
CA THR A 10 -12.67 -10.34 7.29
C THR A 10 -11.35 -9.83 7.83
N LEU A 11 -11.29 -8.56 8.24
CA LEU A 11 -10.08 -7.91 8.69
C LEU A 11 -10.27 -7.44 10.14
N ASP A 12 -9.38 -7.86 11.03
CA ASP A 12 -9.37 -7.42 12.43
C ASP A 12 -8.30 -6.35 12.63
N TRP A 13 -8.66 -5.28 13.31
CA TRP A 13 -7.81 -4.10 13.50
C TRP A 13 -7.72 -3.70 14.99
N SER A 14 -6.57 -3.15 15.38
CA SER A 14 -6.40 -2.42 16.65
C SER A 14 -6.10 -0.95 16.34
N CYS A 15 -6.93 -0.03 16.82
CA CYS A 15 -6.78 1.39 16.53
C CYS A 15 -6.40 2.17 17.79
N ASP A 16 -5.22 2.79 17.78
CA ASP A 16 -4.76 3.76 18.78
C ASP A 16 -3.96 4.85 18.06
N GLY A 17 -4.62 5.97 17.77
CA GLY A 17 -4.15 6.98 16.81
C GLY A 17 -4.42 6.58 15.36
N TRP A 18 -3.86 5.46 14.90
CA TRP A 18 -4.13 4.84 13.60
C TRP A 18 -4.36 3.32 13.75
N CYS A 19 -4.90 2.67 12.72
CA CYS A 19 -5.34 1.28 12.80
C CYS A 19 -4.28 0.29 12.31
N LYS A 20 -3.85 -0.59 13.20
CA LYS A 20 -2.94 -1.71 12.96
C LYS A 20 -3.73 -2.95 12.57
N LEU A 21 -3.45 -3.51 11.39
CA LEU A 21 -4.06 -4.76 10.94
C LEU A 21 -3.49 -5.91 11.75
N LEU A 22 -4.34 -6.68 12.42
CA LEU A 22 -3.96 -7.81 13.24
C LEU A 22 -4.16 -9.14 12.51
N LYS A 23 -5.23 -9.24 11.72
CA LYS A 23 -5.64 -10.49 11.12
C LYS A 23 -6.44 -10.28 9.85
N VAL A 24 -6.22 -11.16 8.87
CA VAL A 24 -7.04 -11.29 7.68
C VAL A 24 -7.47 -12.74 7.55
N VAL A 25 -8.77 -12.97 7.46
CA VAL A 25 -9.36 -14.27 7.11
C VAL A 25 -9.97 -14.16 5.72
N GLN A 26 -9.56 -15.04 4.82
CA GLN A 26 -10.11 -15.12 3.47
C GLN A 26 -10.95 -16.40 3.33
N GLU A 27 -12.17 -16.23 2.82
CA GLU A 27 -13.08 -17.30 2.49
C GLU A 27 -13.51 -17.16 1.03
N GLU A 28 -13.64 -18.27 0.32
CA GLU A 28 -14.00 -18.28 -1.09
C GLU A 28 -14.99 -19.39 -1.42
N GLY A 29 -15.77 -19.20 -2.48
CA GLY A 29 -16.75 -20.20 -2.92
C GLY A 29 -17.62 -19.74 -4.09
N PRO A 30 -18.56 -20.58 -4.55
CA PRO A 30 -19.45 -20.26 -5.68
C PRO A 30 -20.47 -19.16 -5.35
N SER A 31 -20.68 -18.80 -4.08
CA SER A 31 -21.55 -17.70 -3.66
C SER A 31 -21.19 -17.22 -2.24
N LEU A 32 -21.71 -16.04 -1.83
CA LEU A 32 -21.50 -15.52 -0.47
C LEU A 32 -22.19 -16.35 0.64
N GLU A 33 -23.11 -17.25 0.28
CA GLU A 33 -23.82 -18.16 1.18
C GLU A 33 -23.11 -19.52 1.32
N ASP A 34 -22.21 -19.85 0.40
CA ASP A 34 -21.46 -21.10 0.33
C ASP A 34 -19.96 -20.81 0.24
N LEU A 35 -19.42 -20.22 1.30
CA LEU A 35 -18.00 -19.88 1.41
C LEU A 35 -17.27 -20.93 2.24
N SER A 36 -16.05 -21.26 1.83
CA SER A 36 -15.13 -22.10 2.59
C SER A 36 -13.87 -21.31 2.93
N PHE A 37 -13.32 -21.59 4.11
CA PHE A 37 -12.04 -21.04 4.54
C PHE A 37 -10.94 -21.35 3.52
N VAL A 38 -10.16 -20.33 3.17
CA VAL A 38 -9.02 -20.46 2.25
C VAL A 38 -7.72 -20.19 3.00
N THR A 39 -7.60 -19.02 3.60
CA THR A 39 -6.37 -18.61 4.31
C THR A 39 -6.66 -17.74 5.52
N GLU A 40 -5.74 -17.81 6.46
CA GLU A 40 -5.64 -16.92 7.61
C GLU A 40 -4.24 -16.33 7.64
N SER A 41 -4.16 -15.02 7.83
CA SER A 41 -2.90 -14.29 8.00
C SER A 41 -2.98 -13.49 9.28
N GLU A 42 -2.11 -13.81 10.23
CA GLU A 42 -1.93 -13.04 11.46
C GLU A 42 -0.70 -12.16 11.32
N TYR A 43 -0.77 -10.99 11.94
CA TYR A 43 0.24 -9.96 11.87
C TYR A 43 0.64 -9.57 13.28
N ASP A 44 1.94 -9.63 13.52
CA ASP A 44 2.55 -9.21 14.76
C ASP A 44 3.11 -7.79 14.60
N TRP A 45 3.25 -7.11 15.73
CA TRP A 45 3.67 -5.71 15.78
C TRP A 45 4.72 -5.48 16.86
N ASP A 46 5.77 -4.73 16.52
CA ASP A 46 6.70 -4.12 17.47
C ASP A 46 6.78 -2.62 17.18
N GLY A 47 6.27 -1.79 18.10
CA GLY A 47 6.10 -0.36 17.85
C GLY A 47 5.24 -0.10 16.60
N ASN A 48 5.83 0.55 15.59
CA ASN A 48 5.21 0.83 14.29
C ASN A 48 5.65 -0.14 13.18
N THR A 49 6.31 -1.25 13.53
CA THR A 49 6.72 -2.27 12.57
C THR A 49 5.75 -3.44 12.59
N GLN A 50 5.16 -3.76 11.45
CA GLN A 50 4.35 -4.95 11.21
C GLN A 50 5.21 -6.04 10.58
N TYR A 51 4.98 -7.29 10.94
CA TYR A 51 5.59 -8.43 10.27
C TYR A 51 4.60 -9.59 10.15
N GLN A 52 4.83 -10.42 9.13
CA GLN A 52 4.05 -11.63 8.87
C GLN A 52 5.00 -12.83 8.87
N GLY A 53 5.01 -13.59 9.97
CA GLY A 53 5.94 -14.70 10.14
C GLY A 53 7.30 -14.24 10.65
N ASN A 54 8.38 -14.46 9.89
CA ASN A 54 9.72 -14.10 10.33
C ASN A 54 9.97 -12.58 10.20
N PRO A 55 10.19 -11.86 11.31
CA PRO A 55 10.43 -10.41 11.29
C PRO A 55 11.70 -10.03 10.54
N ASP A 56 12.66 -10.94 10.37
CA ASP A 56 13.92 -10.67 9.68
C ASP A 56 13.79 -10.74 8.15
N THR A 57 12.72 -11.36 7.62
CA THR A 57 12.55 -11.55 6.17
C THR A 57 11.43 -10.76 5.57
N ARG A 58 10.41 -10.36 6.35
CA ARG A 58 9.32 -9.54 5.81
C ARG A 58 8.71 -8.65 6.87
N TYR A 59 8.85 -7.34 6.67
CA TYR A 59 8.27 -6.34 7.56
C TYR A 59 7.86 -5.06 6.83
N THR A 60 7.01 -4.29 7.49
CA THR A 60 6.54 -2.98 7.03
C THR A 60 6.61 -2.01 8.19
N VAL A 61 7.31 -0.91 8.04
CA VAL A 61 7.42 0.14 9.05
C VAL A 61 6.48 1.28 8.68
N TYR A 62 5.77 1.78 9.69
CA TYR A 62 4.83 2.88 9.54
C TYR A 62 5.29 4.11 10.32
N ASN A 63 4.94 5.30 9.85
CA ASN A 63 5.05 6.51 10.69
C ASN A 63 3.89 6.61 11.69
N ASP A 64 3.93 7.63 12.55
CA ASP A 64 2.92 7.82 13.61
C ASP A 64 1.51 8.18 13.08
N MET A 65 1.38 8.44 11.78
CA MET A 65 0.10 8.70 11.10
C MET A 65 -0.40 7.48 10.30
N GLY A 66 0.32 6.35 10.35
CA GLY A 66 -0.08 5.10 9.68
C GLY A 66 0.32 5.00 8.21
N TYR A 67 1.25 5.84 7.72
CA TYR A 67 1.81 5.71 6.37
C TYR A 67 3.02 4.79 6.37
N VAL A 68 3.12 3.92 5.36
CA VAL A 68 4.26 3.01 5.17
C VAL A 68 5.50 3.81 4.79
N VAL A 69 6.52 3.83 5.64
CA VAL A 69 7.80 4.51 5.38
C VAL A 69 8.89 3.55 4.91
N GLU A 70 8.75 2.26 5.22
CA GLU A 70 9.71 1.24 4.87
C GLU A 70 9.00 -0.09 4.63
N PHE A 71 9.44 -0.84 3.64
CA PHE A 71 9.04 -2.22 3.41
C PHE A 71 10.27 -3.03 3.07
N HIS A 72 10.36 -4.21 3.69
CA HIS A 72 11.42 -5.17 3.44
C HIS A 72 10.80 -6.53 3.14
N ASP A 73 11.32 -7.20 2.12
CA ASP A 73 10.97 -8.57 1.76
C ASP A 73 12.19 -9.30 1.20
N GLU A 74 12.59 -10.36 1.89
CA GLU A 74 13.70 -11.24 1.52
C GLU A 74 13.16 -12.66 1.29
N GLY A 75 13.63 -13.27 0.21
CA GLY A 75 13.33 -14.65 -0.13
C GLY A 75 14.46 -15.32 -0.89
N ASP A 76 14.19 -16.53 -1.39
CA ASP A 76 15.20 -17.30 -2.12
C ASP A 76 15.67 -16.57 -3.38
N GLY A 77 16.85 -15.94 -3.28
CA GLY A 77 17.52 -15.27 -4.39
C GLY A 77 17.16 -13.80 -4.59
N TYR A 78 16.44 -13.17 -3.67
CA TYR A 78 16.18 -11.74 -3.72
C TYR A 78 16.11 -11.06 -2.34
N VAL A 79 16.47 -9.78 -2.30
CA VAL A 79 16.15 -8.84 -1.22
C VAL A 79 15.51 -7.62 -1.86
N ARG A 80 14.36 -7.19 -1.34
CA ARG A 80 13.65 -6.01 -1.78
C ARG A 80 13.44 -5.07 -0.61
N ASP A 81 14.00 -3.87 -0.73
CA ASP A 81 13.77 -2.77 0.19
C ASP A 81 13.02 -1.65 -0.51
N GLU A 82 12.04 -1.07 0.15
CA GLU A 82 11.35 0.13 -0.29
C GLU A 82 11.38 1.17 0.80
N VAL A 83 11.68 2.41 0.44
CA VAL A 83 11.65 3.54 1.36
C VAL A 83 10.74 4.61 0.78
N THR A 84 9.74 5.02 1.55
CA THR A 84 8.84 6.11 1.19
C THR A 84 9.07 7.28 2.12
N THR A 85 9.48 8.42 1.56
CA THR A 85 9.65 9.66 2.30
C THR A 85 8.39 10.49 2.21
N TYR A 86 7.99 11.08 3.33
CA TYR A 86 6.85 11.98 3.40
C TYR A 86 7.24 13.33 4.01
N ASP A 87 6.55 14.37 3.57
CA ASP A 87 6.42 15.64 4.27
C ASP A 87 5.03 15.70 4.92
N CYS A 88 4.98 15.61 6.25
CA CYS A 88 3.73 15.51 7.00
C CYS A 88 3.38 16.83 7.67
N ASP A 89 2.12 17.24 7.53
CA ASP A 89 1.52 18.27 8.35
C ASP A 89 0.65 17.65 9.45
N ALA A 90 -0.14 18.47 10.15
CA ALA A 90 -0.98 18.00 11.24
C ALA A 90 -2.16 17.12 10.78
N VAL A 91 -2.47 17.10 9.49
CA VAL A 91 -3.65 16.43 8.94
C VAL A 91 -3.24 15.17 8.16
N TRP A 92 -2.24 15.27 7.28
CA TRP A 92 -1.82 14.15 6.45
C TRP A 92 -0.38 14.30 5.92
N CYS A 93 0.11 13.26 5.25
CA CYS A 93 1.46 13.16 4.73
C CYS A 93 1.51 13.24 3.20
N ARG A 94 2.29 14.17 2.66
CA ARG A 94 2.60 14.29 1.23
C ARG A 94 3.83 13.44 0.90
N GLN A 95 3.68 12.40 0.08
CA GLN A 95 4.80 11.57 -0.34
C GLN A 95 5.76 12.38 -1.22
N THR A 96 7.02 12.53 -0.84
CA THR A 96 8.02 13.34 -1.55
C THR A 96 8.97 12.48 -2.38
N SER A 97 9.25 11.26 -1.93
CA SER A 97 10.03 10.28 -2.68
C SER A 97 9.58 8.86 -2.41
N TYR A 98 9.83 7.99 -3.38
CA TYR A 98 9.71 6.54 -3.24
C TYR A 98 10.92 5.90 -3.88
N GLU A 99 11.64 5.10 -3.13
CA GLU A 99 12.80 4.35 -3.61
C GLU A 99 12.52 2.85 -3.48
N THR A 100 12.97 2.09 -4.46
CA THR A 100 13.00 0.62 -4.41
C THR A 100 14.41 0.16 -4.72
N VAL A 101 14.96 -0.67 -3.84
CA VAL A 101 16.21 -1.40 -4.05
C VAL A 101 15.87 -2.87 -4.19
N LEU A 102 16.28 -3.49 -5.29
CA LEU A 102 16.12 -4.93 -5.54
C LEU A 102 17.49 -5.55 -5.73
N GLU A 103 17.91 -6.39 -4.81
CA GLU A 103 19.11 -7.20 -4.91
C GLU A 103 18.77 -8.61 -5.36
N THR A 104 19.52 -9.13 -6.32
CA THR A 104 19.39 -10.50 -6.83
C THR A 104 20.78 -11.09 -7.09
N SER A 105 20.85 -12.37 -7.46
CA SER A 105 22.10 -12.97 -7.94
C SER A 105 22.68 -12.30 -9.20
N GLU A 106 21.87 -11.56 -9.96
CA GLU A 106 22.30 -10.86 -11.17
C GLU A 106 22.83 -9.44 -10.88
N GLY A 107 22.59 -8.92 -9.68
CA GLY A 107 23.04 -7.60 -9.23
C GLY A 107 21.96 -6.82 -8.46
N THR A 108 22.26 -5.55 -8.21
CA THR A 108 21.37 -4.61 -7.50
C THR A 108 20.80 -3.58 -8.48
N THR A 109 19.49 -3.40 -8.44
CA THR A 109 18.76 -2.34 -9.15
C THR A 109 18.19 -1.36 -8.15
N THR A 110 18.33 -0.06 -8.40
CA THR A 110 17.73 1.00 -7.59
C THR A 110 16.88 1.88 -8.50
N GLU A 111 15.62 2.07 -8.13
CA GLU A 111 14.68 2.97 -8.81
C GLU A 111 14.13 3.98 -7.82
N THR A 112 14.18 5.27 -8.18
CA THR A 112 13.70 6.35 -7.32
C THR A 112 12.71 7.21 -8.10
N THR A 113 11.52 7.41 -7.53
CA THR A 113 10.52 8.36 -8.02
C THR A 113 10.46 9.54 -7.08
N ASN A 114 10.60 10.75 -7.62
CA ASN A 114 10.42 12.00 -6.87
C ASN A 114 9.06 12.60 -7.20
N TYR A 115 8.43 13.17 -6.18
CA TYR A 115 7.09 13.75 -6.26
C TYR A 115 7.16 15.23 -5.92
N GLU A 116 6.72 16.05 -6.87
CA GLU A 116 6.67 17.49 -6.72
C GLU A 116 5.25 17.91 -6.34
N TRP A 117 5.12 18.71 -5.28
CA TRP A 117 3.83 19.14 -4.75
C TRP A 117 3.60 20.63 -4.95
N SER A 118 2.38 20.97 -5.35
CA SER A 118 1.86 22.33 -5.36
C SER A 118 0.48 22.34 -4.68
N GLY A 119 0.45 22.70 -3.40
CA GLY A 119 -0.75 22.58 -2.58
C GLY A 119 -1.14 21.10 -2.39
N ASN A 120 -2.27 20.69 -2.98
CA ASN A 120 -2.75 19.30 -2.93
C ASN A 120 -2.62 18.58 -4.28
N GLU A 121 -1.96 19.19 -5.27
CA GLU A 121 -1.61 18.53 -6.53
C GLU A 121 -0.19 17.98 -6.43
N VAL A 122 0.01 16.75 -6.89
CA VAL A 122 1.31 16.10 -7.02
C VAL A 122 1.58 15.72 -8.46
N THR A 123 2.81 15.92 -8.89
CA THR A 123 3.32 15.52 -10.21
C THR A 123 4.59 14.69 -10.05
N TRP A 124 4.77 13.70 -10.91
CA TRP A 124 6.00 12.91 -11.04
C TRP A 124 6.26 12.62 -12.52
N GLU A 125 7.38 11.98 -12.85
CA GLU A 125 7.84 11.78 -14.23
C GLU A 125 6.76 11.20 -15.17
N THR A 126 5.90 10.34 -14.66
CA THR A 126 4.92 9.60 -15.46
C THR A 126 3.46 9.94 -15.13
N GLY A 127 3.19 10.98 -14.34
CA GLY A 127 1.80 11.29 -14.02
C GLY A 127 1.56 12.39 -12.99
N SER A 128 0.30 12.53 -12.63
CA SER A 128 -0.16 13.47 -11.61
C SER A 128 -1.39 12.93 -10.87
N ALA A 129 -1.63 13.49 -9.68
CA ALA A 129 -2.82 13.24 -8.87
C ALA A 129 -3.17 14.50 -8.06
N THR A 130 -4.44 14.69 -7.75
CA THR A 130 -4.89 15.75 -6.83
C THR A 130 -5.52 15.13 -5.60
N TYR A 131 -5.39 15.79 -4.46
CA TYR A 131 -5.91 15.34 -3.17
C TYR A 131 -6.84 16.40 -2.55
N ASN A 132 -7.77 15.98 -1.70
CA ASN A 132 -8.53 16.92 -0.89
C ASN A 132 -7.71 17.38 0.33
N GLU A 133 -8.28 18.27 1.14
CA GLU A 133 -7.61 18.81 2.33
C GLU A 133 -7.31 17.78 3.43
N TYR A 134 -7.89 16.58 3.33
CA TYR A 134 -7.68 15.46 4.26
C TYR A 134 -6.76 14.37 3.69
N GLY A 135 -6.15 14.59 2.52
CA GLY A 135 -5.23 13.63 1.91
C GLY A 135 -5.90 12.46 1.19
N TYR A 136 -7.19 12.56 0.85
CA TYR A 136 -7.84 11.58 -0.02
C TYR A 136 -7.65 11.96 -1.50
N PRO A 137 -7.26 11.02 -2.37
CA PRO A 137 -7.09 11.31 -3.78
C PRO A 137 -8.43 11.66 -4.43
N LEU A 138 -8.49 12.82 -5.07
CA LEU A 138 -9.61 13.28 -5.88
C LEU A 138 -9.55 12.57 -7.23
N VAL A 139 -10.67 11.91 -7.57
CA VAL A 139 -11.20 11.31 -8.82
C VAL A 139 -10.29 11.09 -10.05
N GLU A 140 -9.27 11.89 -10.33
CA GLU A 140 -8.39 11.72 -11.50
C GLU A 140 -6.92 11.49 -11.10
N ARG A 141 -6.45 10.25 -11.33
CA ARG A 141 -5.03 9.93 -11.45
C ARG A 141 -4.73 9.63 -12.91
N THR A 142 -3.82 10.39 -13.49
CA THR A 142 -3.27 10.08 -14.82
C THR A 142 -1.94 9.36 -14.65
N GLN A 143 -1.81 8.19 -15.27
CA GLN A 143 -0.56 7.45 -15.35
C GLN A 143 -0.22 7.17 -16.81
N LEU A 144 0.94 7.65 -17.25
CA LEU A 144 1.51 7.29 -18.53
C LEU A 144 2.23 5.95 -18.38
N SER A 145 1.80 4.96 -19.18
CA SER A 145 2.47 3.67 -19.30
C SER A 145 3.04 3.50 -20.70
N SER A 146 3.97 2.56 -20.89
CA SER A 146 4.55 2.23 -22.20
C SER A 146 3.51 1.80 -23.27
N GLY A 147 2.27 1.50 -22.86
CA GLY A 147 1.13 1.18 -23.74
C GLY A 147 0.13 2.32 -23.99
N GLY A 148 0.36 3.52 -23.44
CA GLY A 148 -0.55 4.67 -23.53
C GLY A 148 -0.92 5.29 -22.17
N GLU A 149 -1.74 6.33 -22.21
CA GLU A 149 -2.30 7.00 -21.03
C GLU A 149 -3.38 6.13 -20.38
N SER A 150 -3.23 5.85 -19.08
CA SER A 150 -4.24 5.19 -18.26
C SER A 150 -4.77 6.20 -17.24
N VAL A 151 -6.08 6.46 -17.29
CA VAL A 151 -6.78 7.26 -16.27
C VAL A 151 -7.42 6.28 -15.30
N VAL A 152 -7.02 6.34 -14.03
CA VAL A 152 -7.61 5.54 -12.95
C VAL A 152 -8.53 6.43 -12.13
N THR A 153 -9.84 6.17 -12.22
CA THR A 153 -10.85 6.85 -11.42
C THR A 153 -11.07 6.10 -10.11
N ARG A 154 -10.83 6.77 -8.97
CA ARG A 154 -11.23 6.29 -7.64
C ARG A 154 -12.21 7.28 -7.03
N THR A 155 -13.43 6.84 -6.77
CA THR A 155 -14.45 7.61 -6.06
C THR A 155 -14.38 7.23 -4.59
N TYR A 156 -14.04 8.19 -3.73
CA TYR A 156 -14.26 8.07 -2.30
C TYR A 156 -15.63 8.73 -2.05
N ASP A 157 -16.59 7.97 -1.53
CA ASP A 157 -17.81 8.60 -1.01
C ASP A 157 -17.35 9.54 0.12
N ASP A 158 -17.78 10.80 0.04
CA ASP A 158 -17.53 11.85 1.04
C ASP A 158 -18.08 11.39 2.40
N CYS A 159 -17.31 10.61 3.15
CA CYS A 159 -17.54 10.41 4.57
C CYS A 159 -17.04 11.66 5.30
N LEU A 160 -17.84 12.73 5.22
CA LEU A 160 -17.83 13.87 6.15
C LEU A 160 -18.61 13.54 7.41
#